data_AF-A0A183G051-F1
#
_entry.id   AF-A0A183G051-F1
#
_cell.length_a   1.000
_cell.length_b   1.000
_cell.length_c   1.000
_cell.angle_alpha   90.00
_cell.angle_beta   90.00
_cell.angle_gamma   90.00
#
_symmetry.space_group_name_H-M   'P 1'
#
loop_
_entity.id
_entity.type
_entity.pdbx_description
1 polymer ?
#
loop_
_entity_poly.entity_id
_entity_poly.type
_entity_poly.pdbx_seq_one_letter_code
_entity_poly.pdbx_strand_id
1 'polypeptide(L)'
;MDERPLKGPGHAISLIAPFAARSQAVIAFIRRELWKDVVLLYHTEDEFVDLTEVISASHFRPPFRCHLVKLEKDVRPALKHIKNTYVNPRFVVHVKLAQIQPLLAAAVEFGLCGTLTHYVMINWDTTLLYPANDPLTEPCNITTFSLFDQDTLAEKFRRITVLDALWKDSLSVLNASLSAVAGRPFCDSPWPEGSSITAKMFRVNATGITGRIAVDSNGQRANFTIHVYKKKGRRLQKYAEWSSNTGSISTPNALVVNHTLRLNQRETLENKTLRVSVYLVSFLHLVKSNFLSSERK
;
A
#
# COMPACT_ATOMS: atom_id res chain seq x y z
N MET A 1 10.26 25.10 -36.20
CA MET A 1 11.23 24.19 -35.56
C MET A 1 10.59 22.82 -35.55
N ASP A 2 11.34 21.85 -36.01
CA ASP A 2 10.92 20.50 -36.36
C ASP A 2 10.81 19.68 -35.07
N GLU A 3 9.58 19.45 -34.56
CA GLU A 3 9.30 18.56 -33.43
C GLU A 3 9.48 17.10 -33.85
N ARG A 4 10.70 16.73 -34.24
CA ARG A 4 11.05 15.33 -34.35
C ARG A 4 11.02 14.73 -32.94
N PRO A 5 10.18 13.72 -32.67
CA PRO A 5 10.24 13.00 -31.42
C PRO A 5 11.64 12.40 -31.33
N LEU A 6 12.40 12.85 -30.32
CA LEU A 6 13.75 12.39 -30.05
C LEU A 6 13.70 10.88 -29.82
N LYS A 7 14.12 10.10 -30.82
CA LYS A 7 14.23 8.64 -30.73
C LYS A 7 15.43 8.30 -29.85
N GLY A 8 15.17 7.89 -28.61
CA GLY A 8 16.17 7.44 -27.63
C GLY A 8 15.60 7.46 -26.20
N PRO A 9 16.28 6.88 -25.21
CA PRO A 9 15.83 6.96 -23.83
C PRO A 9 15.74 8.44 -23.43
N GLY A 10 14.67 8.84 -22.76
CA GLY A 10 14.42 10.25 -22.46
C GLY A 10 15.61 10.92 -21.75
N HIS A 11 15.74 12.24 -21.85
CA HIS A 11 16.79 13.01 -21.17
C HIS A 11 16.55 13.17 -19.65
N ALA A 12 15.77 12.26 -19.06
CA ALA A 12 15.33 12.32 -17.69
C ALA A 12 15.42 10.93 -17.05
N ILE A 13 15.77 10.92 -15.76
CA ILE A 13 15.71 9.73 -14.92
C ILE A 13 14.78 10.00 -13.74
N SER A 14 14.16 8.94 -13.24
CA SER A 14 13.26 8.94 -12.10
C SER A 14 13.83 8.02 -11.02
N LEU A 15 14.15 8.57 -9.85
CA LEU A 15 14.67 7.80 -8.72
C LEU A 15 13.56 7.30 -7.78
N ILE A 16 12.30 7.72 -7.96
CA ILE A 16 11.18 7.14 -7.23
C ILE A 16 10.90 5.73 -7.77
N ALA A 17 10.45 4.83 -6.90
CA ALA A 17 9.98 3.52 -7.34
C ALA A 17 8.89 3.68 -8.42
N PRO A 18 8.90 2.87 -9.50
CA PRO A 18 7.86 2.89 -10.49
C PRO A 18 6.48 2.75 -9.84
N PHE A 19 5.49 3.41 -10.44
CA PHE A 19 4.12 3.49 -9.93
C PHE A 19 3.58 2.14 -9.41
N ALA A 20 3.71 1.10 -10.22
CA ALA A 20 3.25 -0.25 -9.94
C ALA A 20 3.98 -0.96 -8.78
N ALA A 21 5.22 -0.60 -8.49
CA ALA A 21 6.08 -1.38 -7.59
C ALA A 21 5.51 -1.49 -6.16
N ARG A 22 4.88 -0.41 -5.68
CA ARG A 22 4.24 -0.40 -4.36
C ARG A 22 3.11 -1.44 -4.29
N SER A 23 2.26 -1.48 -5.31
CA SER A 23 1.11 -2.38 -5.37
C SER A 23 1.54 -3.82 -5.62
N GLN A 24 2.59 -4.04 -6.40
CA GLN A 24 3.22 -5.35 -6.57
C GLN A 24 3.76 -5.91 -5.25
N ALA A 25 4.41 -5.08 -4.43
CA ALA A 25 4.87 -5.49 -3.10
C ALA A 25 3.68 -5.86 -2.18
N VAL A 26 2.59 -5.09 -2.24
CA VAL A 26 1.35 -5.40 -1.49
C VAL A 26 0.72 -6.70 -1.97
N ILE A 27 0.62 -6.93 -3.29
CA ILE A 27 0.09 -8.18 -3.86
C ILE A 27 0.95 -9.37 -3.44
N ALA A 28 2.28 -9.24 -3.47
CA ALA A 28 3.19 -10.28 -3.02
C ALA A 28 2.99 -10.59 -1.52
N PHE A 29 2.72 -9.56 -0.70
CA PHE A 29 2.41 -9.72 0.73
C PHE A 29 1.08 -10.45 0.96
N ILE A 30 0.01 -10.02 0.29
CA ILE A 30 -1.32 -10.65 0.36
C ILE A 30 -1.23 -12.14 0.01
N ARG A 31 -0.50 -12.48 -1.06
CA ARG A 31 -0.29 -13.87 -1.49
C ARG A 31 0.50 -14.67 -0.47
N ARG A 32 1.60 -14.11 0.05
CA ARG A 32 2.43 -14.76 1.07
C ARG A 32 1.64 -15.06 2.35
N GLU A 33 0.80 -14.12 2.78
CA GLU A 33 -0.02 -14.25 3.99
C GLU A 33 -1.32 -15.05 3.76
N LEU A 34 -1.56 -15.53 2.53
CA LEU A 34 -2.73 -16.32 2.12
C LEU A 34 -4.07 -15.64 2.42
N TRP A 35 -4.15 -14.33 2.17
CA TRP A 35 -5.39 -13.57 2.34
C TRP A 35 -6.37 -13.96 1.21
N LYS A 36 -7.64 -14.19 1.55
CA LYS A 36 -8.70 -14.56 0.57
C LYS A 36 -9.62 -13.41 0.21
N ASP A 37 -9.90 -12.53 1.16
CA ASP A 37 -10.78 -11.38 0.98
C ASP A 37 -10.10 -10.14 1.56
N VAL A 38 -10.07 -9.07 0.77
CA VAL A 38 -9.35 -7.83 1.09
C VAL A 38 -10.27 -6.64 0.83
N VAL A 39 -10.37 -5.75 1.81
CA VAL A 39 -11.12 -4.50 1.70
C VAL A 39 -10.14 -3.36 1.39
N LEU A 40 -10.33 -2.71 0.25
CA LEU A 40 -9.50 -1.60 -0.23
C LEU A 40 -10.13 -0.28 0.20
N LEU A 41 -9.39 0.55 0.95
CA LEU A 41 -9.86 1.84 1.46
C LEU A 41 -9.08 3.00 0.84
N TYR A 42 -9.79 4.04 0.38
CA TYR A 42 -9.22 5.26 -0.22
C TYR A 42 -10.19 6.45 -0.07
N HIS A 43 -9.71 7.70 -0.13
CA HIS A 43 -10.57 8.90 -0.16
C HIS A 43 -10.68 9.52 -1.55
N THR A 44 -9.55 9.69 -2.25
CA THR A 44 -9.49 10.45 -3.51
C THR A 44 -9.23 9.57 -4.73
N GLU A 45 -9.55 10.07 -5.92
CA GLU A 45 -9.28 9.35 -7.17
C GLU A 45 -7.76 9.12 -7.37
N ASP A 46 -6.90 10.05 -6.93
CA ASP A 46 -5.44 9.87 -6.95
C ASP A 46 -5.00 8.68 -6.08
N GLU A 47 -5.58 8.53 -4.88
CA GLU A 47 -5.33 7.40 -3.98
C GLU A 47 -5.91 6.09 -4.54
N PHE A 48 -6.97 6.17 -5.36
CA PHE A 48 -7.51 5.00 -6.04
C PHE A 48 -6.55 4.44 -7.09
N VAL A 49 -5.79 5.29 -7.79
CA VAL A 49 -4.92 4.84 -8.90
C VAL A 49 -3.91 3.79 -8.41
N ASP A 50 -3.26 3.99 -7.25
CA ASP A 50 -2.30 3.00 -6.72
C ASP A 50 -2.98 1.65 -6.40
N LEU A 51 -4.28 1.64 -6.09
CA LEU A 51 -5.02 0.41 -5.77
C LEU A 51 -5.47 -0.38 -7.01
N THR A 52 -5.47 0.23 -8.20
CA THR A 52 -5.96 -0.41 -9.44
C THR A 52 -5.20 -1.69 -9.80
N GLU A 53 -3.90 -1.75 -9.53
CA GLU A 53 -3.11 -2.95 -9.80
C GLU A 53 -3.47 -4.08 -8.83
N VAL A 54 -3.77 -3.77 -7.57
CA VAL A 54 -4.24 -4.77 -6.58
C VAL A 54 -5.59 -5.35 -7.02
N ILE A 55 -6.49 -4.50 -7.49
CA ILE A 55 -7.79 -4.92 -8.06
C ILE A 55 -7.57 -5.82 -9.27
N SER A 56 -6.73 -5.40 -10.21
CA SER A 56 -6.42 -6.18 -11.42
C SER A 56 -5.84 -7.55 -11.08
N ALA A 57 -4.93 -7.61 -10.09
CA ALA A 57 -4.36 -8.86 -9.62
C ALA A 57 -5.40 -9.81 -9.00
N SER A 58 -6.43 -9.27 -8.32
CA SER A 58 -7.52 -10.07 -7.75
C SER A 58 -8.41 -10.74 -8.82
N HIS A 59 -8.61 -10.07 -9.97
CA HIS A 59 -9.42 -10.60 -11.08
C HIS A 59 -8.66 -11.61 -11.95
N PHE A 60 -7.42 -11.28 -12.35
CA PHE A 60 -6.70 -12.06 -13.35
C PHE A 60 -5.78 -13.14 -12.77
N ARG A 61 -5.41 -13.04 -11.49
CA ARG A 61 -4.50 -13.99 -10.83
C ARG A 61 -4.99 -14.34 -9.42
N PRO A 62 -6.18 -14.97 -9.29
CA PRO A 62 -6.78 -15.28 -8.00
C PRO A 62 -5.86 -16.17 -7.17
N PRO A 63 -5.57 -15.75 -5.93
CA PRO A 63 -6.20 -16.48 -4.82
C PRO A 63 -7.06 -15.60 -3.89
N PHE A 64 -7.23 -14.31 -4.20
CA PHE A 64 -7.95 -13.37 -3.34
C PHE A 64 -8.94 -12.48 -4.10
N ARG A 65 -9.95 -11.96 -3.39
CA ARG A 65 -10.97 -11.02 -3.85
C ARG A 65 -10.78 -9.65 -3.21
N CYS A 66 -11.14 -8.61 -3.95
CA CYS A 66 -11.09 -7.23 -3.47
C CYS A 66 -12.50 -6.63 -3.34
N HIS A 67 -12.73 -5.90 -2.26
CA HIS A 67 -13.91 -5.10 -2.01
C HIS A 67 -13.50 -3.65 -1.88
N LEU A 68 -14.00 -2.81 -2.77
CA LEU A 68 -13.60 -1.40 -2.82
C LEU A 68 -14.54 -0.55 -1.94
N VAL A 69 -13.97 0.30 -1.09
CA VAL A 69 -14.74 1.24 -0.25
C VAL A 69 -14.09 2.62 -0.31
N LYS A 70 -14.82 3.59 -0.87
CA LYS A 70 -14.46 5.00 -0.81
C LYS A 70 -14.82 5.56 0.55
N LEU A 71 -13.87 6.24 1.18
CA LEU A 71 -14.01 6.92 2.45
C LEU A 71 -14.40 8.37 2.21
N GLU A 72 -15.49 8.79 2.86
CA GLU A 72 -15.90 10.18 2.95
C GLU A 72 -15.13 10.89 4.06
N LYS A 73 -15.29 12.22 4.17
CA LYS A 73 -14.67 13.01 5.25
C LYS A 73 -14.94 12.44 6.65
N ASP A 74 -16.15 11.93 6.87
CA ASP A 74 -16.47 11.11 8.03
C ASP A 74 -16.39 9.63 7.65
N VAL A 75 -15.37 8.94 8.16
CA VAL A 75 -15.11 7.52 7.86
C VAL A 75 -16.07 6.57 8.60
N ARG A 76 -16.75 7.05 9.64
CA ARG A 76 -17.53 6.20 10.56
C ARG A 76 -18.67 5.43 9.88
N PRO A 77 -19.46 6.01 8.96
CA PRO A 77 -20.50 5.27 8.23
C PRO A 77 -19.93 4.11 7.41
N ALA A 78 -18.81 4.32 6.73
CA ALA A 78 -18.14 3.29 5.94
C ALA A 78 -17.62 2.15 6.83
N LEU A 79 -16.97 2.49 7.95
CA LEU A 79 -16.50 1.50 8.91
C LEU A 79 -17.65 0.70 9.55
N LYS A 80 -18.77 1.36 9.87
CA LYS A 80 -19.99 0.68 10.36
C LYS A 80 -20.53 -0.30 9.32
N HIS A 81 -20.58 0.09 8.05
CA HIS A 81 -21.01 -0.78 6.96
C HIS A 81 -20.08 -2.00 6.82
N ILE A 82 -18.76 -1.78 6.82
CA ILE A 82 -17.75 -2.84 6.74
C ILE A 82 -17.91 -3.83 7.89
N LYS A 83 -18.02 -3.34 9.13
CA LYS A 83 -18.21 -4.19 10.33
C LYS A 83 -19.41 -5.12 10.20
N ASN A 84 -20.50 -4.62 9.64
CA ASN A 84 -21.73 -5.40 9.48
C ASN A 84 -21.70 -6.35 8.28
N THR A 85 -20.79 -6.12 7.33
CA THR A 85 -20.72 -6.86 6.06
C THR A 85 -19.67 -7.96 6.11
N TYR A 86 -18.53 -7.69 6.75
CA TYR A 86 -17.36 -8.59 6.75
C TYR A 86 -17.05 -9.05 8.16
N VAL A 87 -16.90 -10.37 8.35
CA VAL A 87 -16.64 -10.98 9.67
C VAL A 87 -15.22 -10.67 10.17
N ASN A 88 -14.21 -10.88 9.31
CA ASN A 88 -12.80 -10.70 9.64
C ASN A 88 -12.09 -9.90 8.54
N PRO A 89 -12.41 -8.59 8.38
CA PRO A 89 -11.90 -7.81 7.28
C PRO A 89 -10.39 -7.59 7.41
N ARG A 90 -9.70 -7.77 6.29
CA ARG A 90 -8.29 -7.41 6.11
C ARG A 90 -8.21 -6.24 5.15
N PHE A 91 -7.51 -5.19 5.54
CA PHE A 91 -7.55 -3.90 4.87
C PHE A 91 -6.26 -3.65 4.11
N VAL A 92 -6.38 -3.11 2.90
CA VAL A 92 -5.31 -2.37 2.22
C VAL A 92 -5.77 -0.94 2.12
N VAL A 93 -5.01 -0.02 2.68
CA VAL A 93 -5.41 1.37 2.87
C VAL A 93 -4.44 2.27 2.14
N HIS A 94 -4.96 3.05 1.20
CA HIS A 94 -4.26 4.20 0.65
C HIS A 94 -4.96 5.49 1.03
N VAL A 95 -4.40 6.20 2.00
CA VAL A 95 -4.84 7.54 2.35
C VAL A 95 -3.63 8.44 2.62
N LYS A 96 -3.83 9.76 2.55
CA LYS A 96 -2.85 10.75 3.03
C LYS A 96 -2.44 10.47 4.48
N LEU A 97 -1.18 10.78 4.79
CA LEU A 97 -0.58 10.52 6.10
C LEU A 97 -1.42 11.08 7.27
N ALA A 98 -1.92 12.30 7.12
CA ALA A 98 -2.75 12.96 8.14
C ALA A 98 -4.10 12.25 8.43
N GLN A 99 -4.60 11.42 7.51
CA GLN A 99 -5.88 10.71 7.66
C GLN A 99 -5.73 9.32 8.29
N ILE A 100 -4.49 8.80 8.41
CA ILE A 100 -4.25 7.45 8.93
C ILE A 100 -4.63 7.35 10.42
N GLN A 101 -4.22 8.31 11.25
CA GLN A 101 -4.55 8.29 12.68
C GLN A 101 -6.07 8.45 12.93
N PRO A 102 -6.78 9.42 12.33
CA PRO A 102 -8.24 9.52 12.44
C PRO A 102 -8.97 8.24 11.99
N LEU A 103 -8.54 7.62 10.89
CA LEU A 103 -9.12 6.36 10.40
C LEU A 103 -8.93 5.23 11.42
N LEU A 104 -7.73 5.08 11.98
CA LEU A 104 -7.44 4.04 12.97
C LEU A 104 -8.19 4.28 14.28
N ALA A 105 -8.30 5.53 14.75
CA ALA A 105 -9.08 5.87 15.94
C ALA A 105 -10.56 5.50 15.76
N ALA A 106 -11.17 5.87 14.62
CA ALA A 106 -12.54 5.47 14.31
C ALA A 106 -12.69 3.94 14.17
N ALA A 107 -11.69 3.25 13.61
CA ALA A 107 -11.71 1.79 13.52
C ALA A 107 -11.73 1.11 14.90
N VAL A 108 -11.05 1.69 15.88
CA VAL A 108 -11.07 1.22 17.27
C VAL A 108 -12.46 1.36 17.88
N GLU A 109 -13.15 2.49 17.66
CA GLU A 109 -14.53 2.71 18.12
C GLU A 109 -15.51 1.64 17.59
N PHE A 110 -15.29 1.15 16.36
CA PHE A 110 -16.11 0.09 15.77
C PHE A 110 -15.63 -1.33 16.11
N GLY A 111 -14.52 -1.50 16.85
CA GLY A 111 -13.95 -2.82 17.14
C GLY A 111 -13.33 -3.48 15.92
N LEU A 112 -12.88 -2.70 14.93
CA LEU A 112 -12.18 -3.15 13.73
C LEU A 112 -10.65 -3.20 13.93
N CYS A 113 -10.18 -3.09 15.18
CA CYS A 113 -8.81 -3.33 15.58
C CYS A 113 -8.76 -4.52 16.54
N GLY A 114 -8.16 -5.62 16.11
CA GLY A 114 -8.01 -6.83 16.89
C GLY A 114 -7.08 -7.83 16.21
N THR A 115 -7.06 -9.07 16.71
CA THR A 115 -6.18 -10.14 16.21
C THR A 115 -6.59 -10.67 14.83
N LEU A 116 -7.88 -10.56 14.49
CA LEU A 116 -8.45 -11.07 13.25
C LEU A 116 -8.51 -10.01 12.14
N THR A 117 -8.33 -8.73 12.49
CA THR A 117 -8.24 -7.64 11.53
C THR A 117 -6.77 -7.25 11.33
N HIS A 118 -6.43 -6.83 10.10
CA HIS A 118 -5.07 -6.42 9.77
C HIS A 118 -5.14 -5.30 8.75
N TYR A 119 -4.45 -4.20 9.03
CA TYR A 119 -4.29 -3.07 8.14
C TYR A 119 -2.94 -3.10 7.43
N VAL A 120 -2.96 -3.10 6.11
CA VAL A 120 -1.80 -2.83 5.26
C VAL A 120 -1.89 -1.37 4.82
N MET A 121 -1.00 -0.54 5.34
CA MET A 121 -0.87 0.86 4.96
C MET A 121 0.13 0.97 3.82
N ILE A 122 -0.29 1.50 2.67
CA ILE A 122 0.59 1.58 1.50
C ILE A 122 1.32 2.93 1.39
N ASN A 123 0.91 3.94 2.17
CA ASN A 123 1.60 5.22 2.17
C ASN A 123 3.04 5.05 2.68
N TRP A 124 4.00 5.46 1.85
CA TRP A 124 5.44 5.32 2.09
C TRP A 124 5.92 5.86 3.44
N ASP A 125 5.28 6.94 3.90
CA ASP A 125 5.69 7.68 5.09
C ASP A 125 4.95 7.23 6.35
N THR A 126 4.13 6.18 6.27
CA THR A 126 3.41 5.65 7.46
C THR A 126 4.36 5.24 8.58
N THR A 127 5.63 4.92 8.28
CA THR A 127 6.66 4.66 9.29
C THR A 127 6.94 5.87 10.20
N LEU A 128 6.68 7.09 9.72
CA LEU A 128 6.84 8.34 10.47
C LEU A 128 5.73 8.56 11.49
N LEU A 129 4.53 8.05 11.18
CA LEU A 129 3.46 7.99 12.15
C LEU A 129 3.81 6.90 13.12
N TYR A 130 4.56 7.23 14.19
CA TYR A 130 4.78 6.35 15.33
C TYR A 130 3.41 5.84 15.84
N PRO A 131 2.93 4.63 15.49
CA PRO A 131 1.66 4.08 15.98
C PRO A 131 1.88 3.49 17.39
N ALA A 132 2.78 4.12 18.13
CA ALA A 132 3.55 3.58 19.24
C ALA A 132 3.17 4.18 20.57
N ASN A 133 2.79 5.46 20.55
CA ASN A 133 2.55 6.21 21.77
C ASN A 133 1.10 6.61 21.92
N ASP A 134 0.25 6.35 20.93
CA ASP A 134 -1.20 6.52 21.08
C ASP A 134 -1.79 5.20 21.62
N PRO A 135 -2.23 5.17 22.90
CA PRO A 135 -2.84 3.98 23.49
C PRO A 135 -4.10 3.54 22.74
N LEU A 136 -4.80 4.48 22.08
CA LEU A 136 -6.05 4.20 21.38
C LEU A 136 -5.85 3.25 20.20
N THR A 137 -4.75 3.42 19.45
CA THR A 137 -4.48 2.62 18.24
C THR A 137 -3.58 1.41 18.52
N GLU A 138 -3.17 1.18 19.77
CA GLU A 138 -2.42 0.01 20.24
C GLU A 138 -2.99 -1.33 19.72
N PRO A 139 -4.31 -1.62 19.76
CA PRO A 139 -4.85 -2.92 19.37
C PRO A 139 -4.81 -3.20 17.86
N CYS A 140 -4.57 -2.19 17.01
CA CYS A 140 -4.59 -2.37 15.56
C CYS A 140 -3.32 -3.10 15.08
N ASN A 141 -3.49 -4.24 14.41
CA ASN A 141 -2.39 -4.93 13.72
C ASN A 141 -2.11 -4.23 12.37
N ILE A 142 -0.91 -3.68 12.23
CA ILE A 142 -0.53 -2.80 11.11
C ILE A 142 0.72 -3.33 10.43
N THR A 143 0.70 -3.39 9.10
CA THR A 143 1.85 -3.57 8.24
C THR A 143 1.99 -2.34 7.34
N THR A 144 3.22 -1.89 7.12
CA THR A 144 3.52 -0.78 6.21
C THR A 144 4.75 -1.08 5.36
N PHE A 145 4.91 -0.31 4.30
CA PHE A 145 6.00 -0.41 3.35
C PHE A 145 6.85 0.87 3.38
N SER A 146 8.15 0.75 3.17
CA SER A 146 9.09 1.87 3.09
C SER A 146 10.10 1.62 1.98
N LEU A 147 10.52 2.68 1.29
CA LEU A 147 11.52 2.60 0.22
C LEU A 147 12.96 2.52 0.76
N PHE A 148 13.15 2.71 2.06
CA PHE A 148 14.45 2.65 2.72
C PHE A 148 14.37 1.94 4.06
N ASP A 149 15.50 1.41 4.50
CA ASP A 149 15.58 0.68 5.76
C ASP A 149 15.73 1.64 6.96
N GLN A 150 14.62 1.80 7.68
CA GLN A 150 14.51 2.57 8.93
C GLN A 150 15.48 2.11 10.02
N ASP A 151 15.86 0.84 10.06
CA ASP A 151 16.71 0.28 11.11
C ASP A 151 18.18 0.65 10.89
N THR A 152 18.57 0.92 9.63
CA THR A 152 19.94 1.29 9.24
C THR A 152 20.17 2.80 9.20
N LEU A 153 19.11 3.59 9.33
CA LEU A 153 19.19 5.04 9.25
C LEU A 153 19.86 5.65 10.48
N ALA A 154 20.83 6.52 10.24
CA ALA A 154 21.42 7.36 11.28
C ALA A 154 20.33 8.19 11.97
N GLU A 155 20.49 8.45 13.28
CA GLU A 155 19.43 9.08 14.09
C GLU A 155 18.92 10.40 13.52
N LYS A 156 19.81 11.21 12.94
CA LYS A 156 19.49 12.49 12.29
C LYS A 156 18.52 12.37 11.11
N PHE A 157 18.36 11.17 10.55
CA PHE A 157 17.49 10.89 9.41
C PHE A 157 16.25 10.08 9.79
N ARG A 158 15.98 9.80 11.07
CA ARG A 158 14.81 8.98 11.48
C ARG A 158 13.44 9.64 11.22
N ARG A 159 13.39 10.92 10.90
CA ARG A 159 12.16 11.68 10.66
C ARG A 159 12.03 12.23 9.25
N ILE A 160 12.76 11.66 8.29
CA ILE A 160 12.70 12.10 6.89
C ILE A 160 11.61 11.34 6.14
N THR A 161 10.96 12.01 5.20
CA THR A 161 10.03 11.38 4.27
C THR A 161 10.78 10.64 3.16
N VAL A 162 10.07 9.79 2.42
CA VAL A 162 10.58 9.23 1.16
C VAL A 162 10.94 10.31 0.17
N LEU A 163 10.21 11.43 0.13
CA LEU A 163 10.56 12.54 -0.76
C LEU A 163 11.90 13.17 -0.38
N ASP A 164 12.16 13.40 0.92
CA ASP A 164 13.44 13.94 1.40
C ASP A 164 14.62 13.01 1.08
N ALA A 165 14.42 11.69 1.28
CA ALA A 165 15.40 10.68 0.95
C ALA A 165 15.73 10.68 -0.55
N LEU A 166 14.70 10.73 -1.39
CA LEU A 166 14.83 10.79 -2.85
C LEU A 166 15.52 12.07 -3.32
N TRP A 167 15.23 13.22 -2.69
CA TRP A 167 15.92 14.48 -3.00
C TRP A 167 17.42 14.40 -2.73
N LYS A 168 17.80 13.90 -1.55
CA LYS A 168 19.22 13.72 -1.21
C LYS A 168 19.93 12.75 -2.15
N ASP A 169 19.27 11.65 -2.50
CA ASP A 169 19.80 10.67 -3.44
C ASP A 169 19.95 11.29 -4.84
N SER A 170 18.96 12.06 -5.30
CA SER A 170 18.99 12.77 -6.59
C SER A 170 20.14 13.76 -6.69
N LEU A 171 20.38 14.55 -5.63
CA LEU A 171 21.53 15.45 -5.56
C LEU A 171 22.86 14.71 -5.64
N SER A 172 22.93 13.54 -5.01
CA SER A 172 24.14 12.71 -5.03
C SER A 172 24.42 12.17 -6.43
N VAL A 173 23.38 11.71 -7.15
CA VAL A 173 23.48 11.27 -8.55
C VAL A 173 23.85 12.42 -9.48
N LEU A 174 23.23 13.59 -9.31
CA LEU A 174 23.51 14.77 -10.11
C LEU A 174 24.96 15.23 -9.93
N ASN A 175 25.42 15.33 -8.68
CA ASN A 175 26.79 15.75 -8.36
C ASN A 175 27.83 14.79 -8.97
N ALA A 176 27.61 13.48 -8.88
CA ALA A 176 28.47 12.49 -9.51
C ALA A 176 28.50 12.64 -11.05
N SER A 177 27.35 12.96 -11.65
CA SER A 177 27.22 13.12 -13.10
C SER A 177 27.87 14.40 -13.63
N LEU A 178 27.81 15.50 -12.86
CA LEU A 178 28.38 16.81 -13.22
C LEU A 178 29.90 16.93 -12.99
N SER A 179 30.50 16.04 -12.20
CA SER A 179 31.91 16.10 -11.77
C SER A 179 32.97 16.19 -12.88
N ALA A 180 32.62 15.97 -14.15
CA ALA A 180 33.57 16.10 -15.28
C ALA A 180 33.05 17.02 -16.39
N VAL A 181 32.25 18.02 -16.04
CA VAL A 181 31.64 18.93 -17.01
C VAL A 181 32.22 20.32 -16.88
N ALA A 182 32.62 20.90 -18.02
CA ALA A 182 33.08 22.28 -18.13
C ALA A 182 32.09 23.11 -18.96
N GLY A 183 32.08 24.42 -18.72
CA GLY A 183 31.23 25.37 -19.44
C GLY A 183 29.86 25.62 -18.79
N ARG A 184 29.15 26.63 -19.29
CA ARG A 184 27.80 27.01 -18.83
C ARG A 184 26.78 26.70 -19.93
N PRO A 185 25.59 26.18 -19.58
CA PRO A 185 24.52 25.99 -20.56
C PRO A 185 23.99 27.35 -21.04
N PHE A 186 23.50 27.39 -22.27
CA PHE A 186 22.87 28.55 -22.90
C PHE A 186 21.61 28.08 -23.66
N CYS A 187 20.63 28.96 -23.81
CA CYS A 187 19.30 28.58 -24.31
C CYS A 187 19.23 28.39 -25.83
N ASP A 188 20.20 28.93 -26.58
CA ASP A 188 20.13 28.99 -28.05
C ASP A 188 20.57 27.70 -28.75
N SER A 189 21.27 26.79 -28.04
CA SER A 189 21.66 25.50 -28.62
C SER A 189 21.78 24.41 -27.56
N PRO A 190 21.61 23.12 -27.94
CA PRO A 190 21.84 22.00 -27.03
C PRO A 190 23.24 22.07 -26.43
N TRP A 191 23.32 21.89 -25.11
CA TRP A 191 24.60 21.90 -24.42
C TRP A 191 25.47 20.73 -24.89
N PRO A 192 26.70 20.95 -25.41
CA PRO A 192 27.54 19.87 -25.95
C PRO A 192 27.77 18.73 -24.96
N GLU A 193 27.92 19.06 -23.68
CA GLU A 193 28.17 18.08 -22.62
C GLU A 193 26.91 17.37 -22.11
N GLY A 194 25.72 17.77 -22.59
CA GLY A 194 24.45 17.19 -22.18
C GLY A 194 24.41 15.68 -22.39
N SER A 195 24.89 15.20 -23.54
CA SER A 195 24.92 13.76 -23.86
C SER A 195 25.81 12.95 -22.90
N SER A 196 26.96 13.50 -22.51
CA SER A 196 27.89 12.90 -21.54
C SER A 196 27.27 12.85 -20.14
N ILE A 197 26.60 13.92 -19.72
CA ILE A 197 25.87 13.98 -18.44
C ILE A 197 24.75 12.95 -18.42
N THR A 198 23.91 12.92 -19.45
CA THR A 198 22.82 11.94 -19.55
C THR A 198 23.37 10.52 -19.51
N ALA A 199 24.44 10.21 -20.25
CA ALA A 199 25.06 8.90 -20.22
C ALA A 199 25.57 8.51 -18.82
N LYS A 200 26.13 9.44 -18.05
CA LYS A 200 26.54 9.21 -16.66
C LYS A 200 25.36 9.00 -15.72
N MET A 201 24.30 9.79 -15.86
CA MET A 201 23.07 9.63 -15.09
C MET A 201 22.45 8.24 -15.32
N PHE A 202 22.42 7.76 -16.56
CA PHE A 202 21.89 6.43 -16.90
C PHE A 202 22.79 5.27 -16.46
N ARG A 203 24.11 5.51 -16.30
CA ARG A 203 25.07 4.52 -15.79
C ARG A 203 25.23 4.57 -14.27
N VAL A 204 24.40 5.33 -13.57
CA VAL A 204 24.49 5.46 -12.12
C VAL A 204 24.33 4.10 -11.45
N ASN A 205 25.30 3.75 -10.61
CA ASN A 205 25.26 2.61 -9.72
C ASN A 205 25.84 3.05 -8.39
N ALA A 206 25.00 3.72 -7.60
CA ALA A 206 25.36 4.29 -6.31
C ALA A 206 24.45 3.72 -5.22
N THR A 207 24.82 3.94 -3.96
CA THR A 207 23.99 3.61 -2.80
C THR A 207 23.68 4.89 -2.06
N GLY A 208 22.39 5.19 -1.93
CA GLY A 208 21.87 6.34 -1.20
C GLY A 208 21.09 5.94 0.05
N ILE A 209 20.27 6.87 0.56
CA ILE A 209 19.33 6.59 1.65
C ILE A 209 18.33 5.52 1.22
N THR A 210 17.84 5.59 -0.02
CA THR A 210 16.88 4.62 -0.56
C THR A 210 17.52 3.29 -0.97
N GLY A 211 18.73 3.01 -0.49
CA GLY A 211 19.49 1.82 -0.85
C GLY A 211 20.14 1.96 -2.22
N ARG A 212 20.16 0.87 -2.99
CA ARG A 212 20.76 0.86 -4.32
C ARG A 212 19.98 1.76 -5.28
N ILE A 213 20.73 2.57 -6.02
CA ILE A 213 20.25 3.47 -7.07
C ILE A 213 20.76 2.94 -8.41
N ALA A 214 19.85 2.42 -9.21
CA ALA A 214 20.06 2.02 -10.58
C ALA A 214 18.82 2.39 -11.40
N VAL A 215 19.00 2.65 -12.69
CA VAL A 215 17.91 2.99 -13.62
C VAL A 215 17.93 2.06 -14.82
N ASP A 216 16.75 1.80 -15.40
CA ASP A 216 16.61 1.02 -16.61
C ASP A 216 16.85 1.87 -17.88
N SER A 217 16.72 1.23 -19.04
CA SER A 217 16.84 1.92 -20.33
C SER A 217 15.79 3.01 -20.54
N ASN A 218 14.69 3.04 -19.78
CA ASN A 218 13.65 4.06 -19.89
C ASN A 218 13.85 5.20 -18.88
N GLY A 219 14.94 5.16 -18.10
CA GLY A 219 15.23 6.12 -17.04
C GLY A 219 14.38 5.90 -15.78
N GLN A 220 13.71 4.75 -15.63
CA GLN A 220 12.94 4.42 -14.43
C GLN A 220 13.83 3.72 -13.41
N ARG A 221 13.57 3.91 -12.12
CA ARG A 221 14.29 3.21 -11.06
C ARG A 221 14.14 1.69 -11.21
N ALA A 222 15.26 0.99 -11.21
CA ALA A 222 15.32 -0.47 -11.32
C ALA A 222 16.16 -1.07 -10.19
N ASN A 223 15.94 -2.37 -9.92
CA ASN A 223 16.75 -3.16 -9.00
C ASN A 223 16.88 -2.55 -7.59
N PHE A 224 15.74 -2.17 -7.03
CA PHE A 224 15.59 -1.64 -5.67
C PHE A 224 14.76 -2.60 -4.80
N THR A 225 14.84 -2.35 -3.49
CA THR A 225 14.15 -3.12 -2.45
C THR A 225 13.09 -2.26 -1.79
N ILE A 226 11.94 -2.85 -1.48
CA ILE A 226 10.93 -2.26 -0.60
C ILE A 226 10.97 -3.00 0.73
N HIS A 227 11.09 -2.26 1.82
CA HIS A 227 11.14 -2.82 3.17
C HIS A 227 9.74 -2.88 3.77
N VAL A 228 9.39 -4.03 4.33
CA VAL A 228 8.09 -4.28 4.96
C VAL A 228 8.26 -4.24 6.47
N TYR A 229 7.50 -3.36 7.12
CA TYR A 229 7.49 -3.22 8.58
C TYR A 229 6.15 -3.71 9.14
N LYS A 230 6.20 -4.43 10.26
CA LYS A 230 5.00 -4.87 10.99
C LYS A 230 5.04 -4.31 12.39
N LYS A 231 3.88 -3.89 12.89
CA LYS A 231 3.72 -3.46 14.27
C LYS A 231 3.86 -4.65 15.20
N LYS A 232 4.75 -4.53 16.19
CA LYS A 232 4.95 -5.47 17.29
C LYS A 232 4.90 -4.69 18.61
N GLY A 233 3.80 -4.85 19.34
CA GLY A 233 3.48 -3.98 20.46
C GLY A 233 3.40 -2.53 20.00
N ARG A 234 4.23 -1.67 20.59
CA ARG A 234 4.28 -0.23 20.24
C ARG A 234 5.26 0.10 19.13
N ARG A 235 6.10 -0.81 18.65
CA ARG A 235 7.12 -0.46 17.65
C ARG A 235 6.81 -1.07 16.29
N LEU A 236 7.14 -0.36 15.22
CA LEU A 236 7.28 -0.97 13.91
C LEU A 236 8.62 -1.69 13.87
N GLN A 237 8.61 -2.95 13.49
CA GLN A 237 9.80 -3.78 13.34
C GLN A 237 9.88 -4.26 11.89
N LYS A 238 11.08 -4.28 11.32
CA LYS A 238 11.31 -4.85 10.00
C LYS A 238 10.87 -6.32 10.00
N TYR A 239 9.94 -6.63 9.10
CA TYR A 239 9.34 -7.94 8.94
C TYR A 239 9.93 -8.66 7.74
N ALA A 240 9.97 -7.99 6.59
CA ALA A 240 10.38 -8.59 5.34
C ALA A 240 10.92 -7.55 4.35
N GLU A 241 11.40 -8.02 3.21
CA GLU A 241 11.87 -7.21 2.09
C GLU A 241 11.25 -7.75 0.81
N TRP A 242 10.76 -6.86 -0.04
CA TRP A 242 10.31 -7.17 -1.39
C TRP A 242 11.35 -6.69 -2.39
N SER A 243 11.72 -7.53 -3.34
CA SER A 243 12.71 -7.17 -4.35
C SER A 243 12.07 -6.95 -5.72
N SER A 244 12.34 -5.81 -6.34
CA SER A 244 11.80 -5.47 -7.67
C SER A 244 12.29 -6.40 -8.78
N ASN A 245 13.43 -7.07 -8.61
CA ASN A 245 13.99 -8.01 -9.60
C ASN A 245 13.27 -9.37 -9.65
N THR A 246 12.84 -9.90 -8.50
CA THR A 246 12.21 -11.21 -8.37
C THR A 246 10.70 -11.10 -8.16
N GLY A 247 10.21 -9.91 -7.78
CA GLY A 247 8.82 -9.70 -7.40
C GLY A 247 8.41 -10.45 -6.14
N SER A 248 9.37 -10.97 -5.36
CA SER A 248 9.14 -11.87 -4.22
C SER A 248 9.47 -11.20 -2.88
N ILE A 249 8.83 -11.68 -1.82
CA ILE A 249 9.09 -11.23 -0.44
C ILE A 249 10.02 -12.20 0.28
N SER A 250 11.16 -11.70 0.72
CA SER A 250 12.19 -12.37 1.51
C SER A 250 12.07 -11.95 2.98
N THR A 251 12.23 -12.87 3.93
CA THR A 251 12.33 -12.52 5.36
C THR A 251 13.80 -12.52 5.79
N PRO A 252 14.32 -11.43 6.41
CA PRO A 252 15.71 -11.34 6.87
C PRO A 252 16.10 -12.45 7.86
N ASN A 253 15.12 -13.04 8.56
CA ASN A 253 15.32 -14.19 9.43
C ASN A 253 14.39 -15.32 9.00
N ALA A 254 14.97 -16.42 8.54
CA ALA A 254 14.33 -17.73 8.51
C ALA A 254 14.15 -18.27 9.95
N LEU A 255 13.44 -17.51 10.80
CA LEU A 255 12.74 -18.14 11.89
C LEU A 255 11.46 -18.65 11.27
N VAL A 256 11.42 -19.96 11.08
CA VAL A 256 10.20 -20.74 10.85
C VAL A 256 9.10 -20.11 11.71
N VAL A 257 8.26 -19.29 11.08
CA VAL A 257 6.96 -18.98 11.64
C VAL A 257 6.26 -20.30 11.51
N ASN A 258 6.33 -21.09 12.58
CA ASN A 258 5.43 -22.20 12.77
C ASN A 258 4.05 -21.63 12.49
N HIS A 259 3.45 -22.02 11.36
CA HIS A 259 2.05 -21.82 11.08
C HIS A 259 1.26 -22.64 12.12
N THR A 260 1.27 -22.22 13.38
CA THR A 260 0.43 -22.78 14.45
C THR A 260 -0.80 -21.94 14.69
N LEU A 261 -1.16 -21.06 13.75
CA LEU A 261 -2.57 -20.74 13.54
C LEU A 261 -3.10 -21.64 12.44
N ARG A 262 -3.30 -22.93 12.79
CA ARG A 262 -4.37 -23.69 12.15
C ARG A 262 -5.65 -22.94 12.49
N LEU A 263 -6.19 -22.22 11.51
CA LEU A 263 -7.59 -21.79 11.51
C LEU A 263 -8.47 -23.05 11.41
N ASN A 264 -8.54 -23.80 12.51
CA ASN A 264 -9.55 -24.83 12.75
C ASN A 264 -10.76 -24.18 13.43
N GLN A 265 -11.21 -23.03 12.93
CA GLN A 265 -12.55 -22.56 13.26
C GLN A 265 -13.47 -22.97 12.12
N ARG A 266 -14.30 -23.98 12.42
CA ARG A 266 -15.50 -24.22 11.63
C ARG A 266 -16.26 -22.90 11.54
N GLU A 267 -16.52 -22.44 10.33
CA GLU A 267 -17.38 -21.29 10.10
C GLU A 267 -18.77 -21.65 10.62
N THR A 268 -19.10 -21.20 11.83
CA THR A 268 -20.44 -21.41 12.40
C THR A 268 -21.35 -20.25 12.03
N LEU A 269 -22.64 -20.57 11.86
CA LEU A 269 -23.72 -19.61 11.69
C LEU A 269 -24.37 -19.24 13.03
N GLU A 270 -23.81 -19.71 14.14
CA GLU A 270 -24.32 -19.39 15.47
C GLU A 270 -24.21 -17.87 15.70
N ASN A 271 -25.30 -17.26 16.17
CA ASN A 271 -25.43 -15.82 16.39
C ASN A 271 -25.26 -14.93 15.14
N LYS A 272 -25.44 -15.49 13.93
CA LYS A 272 -25.53 -14.69 12.70
C LYS A 272 -26.98 -14.61 12.22
N THR A 273 -27.45 -13.39 11.96
CA THR A 273 -28.79 -13.15 11.39
C THR A 273 -28.68 -13.07 9.87
N LEU A 274 -29.26 -14.04 9.17
CA LEU A 274 -29.38 -13.98 7.71
C LEU A 274 -30.51 -13.01 7.33
N ARG A 275 -30.17 -11.98 6.55
CA ARG A 275 -31.18 -11.15 5.88
C ARG A 275 -31.51 -11.79 4.54
N VAL A 276 -32.73 -12.32 4.42
CA VAL A 276 -33.22 -12.96 3.21
C VAL A 276 -34.22 -12.02 2.53
N SER A 277 -33.99 -11.72 1.26
CA SER A 277 -34.97 -11.04 0.40
C SER A 277 -35.71 -12.10 -0.42
N VAL A 278 -37.03 -12.13 -0.28
CA VAL A 278 -37.91 -13.02 -1.05
C VAL A 278 -38.78 -12.15 -1.95
N TYR A 279 -38.97 -12.57 -3.20
CA TYR A 279 -39.92 -11.97 -4.13
C TYR A 279 -41.11 -12.93 -4.32
N LEU A 280 -42.31 -12.36 -4.47
CA LEU A 280 -43.53 -13.12 -4.70
C LEU A 280 -43.51 -13.72 -6.11
N VAL A 281 -43.59 -15.05 -6.19
CA VAL A 281 -43.78 -15.80 -7.43
C VAL A 281 -45.12 -16.52 -7.32
N SER A 282 -45.95 -16.46 -8.36
CA SER A 282 -47.33 -16.98 -8.38
C SER A 282 -47.45 -18.52 -8.32
N PHE A 283 -46.47 -19.24 -7.78
CA PHE A 283 -46.51 -20.69 -7.60
C PHE A 283 -45.84 -21.10 -6.28
N LEU A 284 -46.45 -20.73 -5.16
CA LEU A 284 -46.59 -21.52 -3.92
C LEU A 284 -47.46 -20.70 -2.96
N HIS A 285 -48.68 -21.19 -2.73
CA HIS A 285 -49.59 -20.62 -1.73
C HIS A 285 -48.96 -20.74 -0.35
N LEU A 286 -48.71 -19.60 0.32
CA LEU A 286 -48.80 -19.48 1.79
C LEU A 286 -48.81 -17.99 2.17
N VAL A 287 -49.98 -17.34 2.00
CA VAL A 287 -50.34 -16.20 2.83
C VAL A 287 -51.27 -16.75 3.92
N LYS A 288 -50.79 -16.79 5.16
CA LYS A 288 -51.68 -16.92 6.32
C LYS A 288 -51.99 -15.50 6.78
N SER A 289 -53.17 -15.01 6.42
CA SER A 289 -53.67 -13.73 6.91
C SER A 289 -54.01 -13.86 8.40
N ASN A 290 -53.43 -12.97 9.22
CA ASN A 290 -53.93 -12.79 10.58
C ASN A 290 -55.30 -12.10 10.48
N PHE A 291 -56.37 -12.88 10.60
CA PHE A 291 -57.71 -12.38 10.88
C PHE A 291 -57.69 -11.71 12.25
N LEU A 292 -57.59 -10.39 12.28
CA LEU A 292 -58.08 -9.61 13.42
C LEU A 292 -59.59 -9.48 13.23
N SER A 293 -60.34 -10.34 13.90
CA SER A 293 -61.79 -10.20 14.05
C SER A 293 -62.08 -8.91 14.82
N SER A 294 -62.73 -7.99 14.13
CA SER A 294 -63.54 -6.94 14.75
C SER A 294 -64.62 -7.61 15.60
N GLU A 295 -64.58 -7.43 16.91
CA GLU A 295 -65.77 -7.48 17.73
C GLU A 295 -66.11 -6.08 18.20
N ARG A 296 -67.16 -5.54 17.58
CA ARG A 296 -67.99 -4.46 18.12
C ARG A 296 -68.74 -5.01 19.33
N LYS A 297 -68.63 -4.34 20.47
CA LYS A 297 -69.76 -3.93 21.32
C LYS A 297 -69.35 -2.71 22.13
#